data_AF-A0A5C9BZU2-F1
#
_entry.id   AF-A0A5C9BZU2-F1
#
_cell.length_a   1.000
_cell.length_b   1.000
_cell.length_c   1.000
_cell.angle_alpha   90.00
_cell.angle_beta   90.00
_cell.angle_gamma   90.00
#
_symmetry.space_group_name_H-M   'P 1'
#
loop_
_entity.id
_entity.type
_entity.pdbx_description
1 polymer ?
#
loop_
_entity_poly.entity_id
_entity_poly.type
_entity_poly.pdbx_seq_one_letter_code
_entity_poly.pdbx_strand_id
1 'polypeptide(L)' 'MEITEVRVKLMSDPNDRLMGFCSITLDGSFVIRDLKIIQGGKGCFVAMPSRRLMDRCSR' A
#
# COMPACT_ATOMS: atom_id res chain seq x y z
N MET A 1 -16.88 -8.12 4.58
CA MET A 1 -15.60 -8.03 3.86
C MET A 1 -14.50 -8.19 4.88
N GLU A 2 -13.86 -9.35 4.87
CA GLU A 2 -12.80 -9.74 5.81
C GLU A 2 -11.46 -9.85 5.08
N ILE A 3 -10.38 -9.51 5.77
CA ILE A 3 -9.03 -9.70 5.25
C ILE A 3 -8.63 -11.14 5.58
N THR A 4 -8.61 -12.00 4.57
CA THR A 4 -8.34 -13.43 4.72
C THR A 4 -6.86 -13.77 4.61
N GLU A 5 -6.05 -12.92 3.97
CA GLU A 5 -4.60 -13.13 3.83
C GLU A 5 -3.87 -11.79 3.80
N VAL A 6 -2.67 -11.76 4.39
CA VAL A 6 -1.78 -10.60 4.39
C VAL A 6 -0.36 -11.06 4.05
N ARG A 7 0.23 -10.46 3.01
CA ARG A 7 1.63 -10.68 2.61
C ARG A 7 2.40 -9.38 2.72
N VAL A 8 3.47 -9.36 3.51
CA VAL A 8 4.28 -8.16 3.76
C VAL A 8 5.69 -8.35 3.20
N LYS A 9 6.18 -7.34 2.50
CA LYS A 9 7.57 -7.20 2.07
C LYS A 9 8.13 -5.92 2.67
N LEU A 10 8.92 -6.06 3.73
CA LEU A 10 9.60 -4.94 4.37
C LEU A 10 10.71 -4.41 3.45
N MET A 11 10.95 -3.10 3.51
CA MET A 11 12.12 -2.48 2.90
C MET A 11 13.27 -2.40 3.90
N SER A 12 14.49 -2.53 3.39
CA SER A 12 15.69 -2.60 4.21
C SER A 12 16.22 -1.24 4.66
N ASP A 13 15.71 -0.14 4.11
CA ASP A 13 16.20 1.21 4.41
C ASP A 13 15.43 1.85 5.57
N PRO A 14 16.02 1.95 6.78
CA PRO A 14 15.34 2.44 7.97
C PRO A 14 15.12 3.96 8.00
N ASN A 15 15.78 4.71 7.11
CA ASN A 15 15.65 6.18 7.01
C ASN A 15 14.52 6.63 6.08
N ASP A 16 13.91 5.71 5.32
CA ASP A 16 12.81 6.08 4.45
C ASP A 16 11.49 6.07 5.23
N ARG A 17 10.53 6.92 4.82
CA ARG A 17 9.17 6.87 5.38
C ARG A 17 8.43 5.62 4.95
N LEU A 18 8.86 4.99 3.85
CA LEU A 18 8.29 3.75 3.35
C LEU A 18 8.91 2.54 4.09
N MET A 19 8.12 1.92 4.96
CA MET A 19 8.54 0.73 5.72
C MET A 19 8.45 -0.55 4.89
N GLY A 20 7.58 -0.57 3.89
CA GLY A 20 7.43 -1.73 3.01
C GLY A 20 6.13 -1.73 2.21
N PHE A 21 5.96 -2.81 1.46
CA PHE A 21 4.76 -3.09 0.69
C PHE A 21 3.98 -4.24 1.29
N CYS A 22 2.66 -4.17 1.16
CA CYS A 22 1.73 -5.20 1.58
C CYS A 22 0.82 -5.58 0.40
N SER A 23 0.39 -6.84 0.39
CA SER A 23 -0.71 -7.31 -0.43
C SER A 23 -1.71 -8.01 0.47
N ILE A 24 -3.00 -7.71 0.29
CA ILE A 24 -4.07 -8.33 1.08
C ILE A 24 -5.04 -9.07 0.16
N THR A 25 -5.58 -10.17 0.67
CA THR A 25 -6.68 -10.89 0.04
C THR A 25 -7.93 -10.65 0.86
N LEU A 26 -9.01 -10.26 0.19
CA LEU A 26 -10.32 -10.02 0.75
C LEU A 26 -11.23 -11.19 0.42
N ASP A 27 -11.93 -11.70 1.43
CA ASP A 27 -12.92 -12.79 1.33
C ASP A 27 -12.41 -14.01 0.53
N GLY A 28 -11.10 -14.29 0.56
CA GLY A 28 -10.45 -15.39 -0.19
C GLY A 28 -10.54 -15.28 -1.71
N SER A 29 -11.03 -14.16 -2.25
CA SER A 29 -11.44 -14.05 -3.66
C SER A 29 -10.86 -12.83 -4.39
N PHE A 30 -10.47 -11.78 -3.66
CA PHE A 30 -10.01 -10.54 -4.28
C PHE A 30 -8.68 -10.06 -3.69
N VAL A 31 -7.65 -9.94 -4.52
CA VAL A 31 -6.30 -9.55 -4.07
C VAL A 31 -6.02 -8.08 -4.42
N ILE A 32 -5.68 -7.29 -3.40
CA ILE A 32 -5.18 -5.92 -3.55
C ILE A 32 -3.65 -5.93 -3.37
N ARG A 33 -2.93 -5.46 -4.37
CA ARG A 33 -1.46 -5.36 -4.37
C ARG A 33 -1.00 -3.92 -4.16
N ASP A 34 0.29 -3.77 -3.88
CA ASP A 34 0.99 -2.48 -3.77
C ASP A 34 0.45 -1.53 -2.70
N LEU A 35 -0.11 -2.08 -1.60
CA LEU A 35 -0.37 -1.30 -0.39
C LEU A 35 0.96 -0.86 0.22
N LYS A 36 1.04 0.38 0.71
CA LYS A 36 2.27 0.91 1.30
C LYS A 36 2.12 1.02 2.80
N ILE A 37 3.12 0.55 3.55
CA ILE A 37 3.23 0.77 4.99
C ILE A 37 4.15 1.97 5.18
N ILE A 38 3.63 3.06 5.76
CA ILE A 38 4.33 4.33 5.87
C ILE A 38 4.45 4.72 7.34
N GLN A 39 5.64 5.15 7.76
CA GLN A 39 5.91 5.77 9.05
C GLN A 39 5.50 7.25 8.98
N GLY A 40 4.36 7.58 9.59
CA GLY A 40 3.91 8.95 9.76
C GLY A 40 4.37 9.56 11.10
N GLY A 41 4.12 10.85 11.28
CA GLY A 41 4.48 11.56 12.52
C GLY A 41 3.69 11.12 13.76
N LYS A 42 2.53 10.47 13.59
CA LYS A 42 1.70 9.92 14.67
C LYS A 42 1.79 8.38 14.79
N GLY A 43 2.67 7.74 14.01
CA GLY A 43 2.81 6.29 13.95
C GLY A 43 2.69 5.72 12.53
N CYS A 44 2.77 4.39 12.43
CA CYS A 44 2.63 3.66 11.17
C CYS A 44 1.18 3.69 10.67
N PHE A 45 1.00 3.83 9.37
CA PHE A 45 -0.30 3.69 8.72
C PHE A 45 -0.18 2.98 7.37
N VAL A 46 -1.29 2.44 6.89
CA VAL A 46 -1.39 1.79 5.58
C VAL A 46 -1.97 2.78 4.57
N ALA A 47 -1.24 3.02 3.48
CA ALA A 47 -1.71 3.80 2.35
C ALA A 47 -2.19 2.88 1.24
N MET A 48 -3.41 3.15 0.75
CA MET A 48 -4.02 2.42 -0.35
C MET A 48 -3.24 2.64 -1.67
N PRO A 49 -3.24 1.64 -2.57
CA PRO A 49 -2.65 1.80 -3.89
C PRO A 49 -3.37 2.94 -4.60
N SER A 50 -2.60 3.97 -4.95
CA SER A 50 -3.10 5.15 -5.64
C SER A 50 -2.39 5.28 -6.98
N ARG A 51 -3.17 5.59 -8.01
CA ARG A 51 -2.68 5.83 -9.36
C ARG A 51 -2.98 7.27 -9.71
N ARG A 52 -1.95 8.05 -10.06
CA ARG A 52 -2.13 9.42 -10.52
C ARG A 52 -2.77 9.37 -11.91
N LEU A 53 -3.96 9.94 -12.06
CA LEU A 53 -4.59 10.10 -13.36
C LEU A 53 -3.75 11.09 -14.18
N MET A 54 -3.33 10.70 -15.38
CA MET A 54 -2.73 11.63 -16.34
C MET A 54 -3.88 12.35 -17.04
N ASP A 55 -4.29 13.51 -16.52
CA ASP A 55 -5.17 14.40 -17.28
C ASP A 55 -4.37 14.93 -18.47
N ARG A 56 -4.75 14.47 -19.67
CA ARG A 56 -4.18 14.96 -20.93
C ARG A 56 -4.56 16.43 -21.08
N CYS A 57 -3.61 17.28 -21.48
CA CYS A 57 -3.89 18.68 -21.82
C CYS A 57 -5.08 18.78 -22.80
N SER A 58 -6.07 19.60 -22.47
CA SER A 58 -6.97 20.18 -23.47
C SER A 58 -6.12 21.01 -24.43
N ARG A 59 -6.18 20.68 -25.72
CA ARG A 59 -5.51 21.39 -26.81
C ARG A 59 -5.80 22.88 -26.81
#